data_AF-A0A2X3H2R2-F1
#
_entry.id   AF-A0A2X3H2R2-F1
#
_cell.length_a   1.000
_cell.length_b   1.000
_cell.length_c   1.000
_cell.angle_alpha   90.00
_cell.angle_beta   90.00
_cell.angle_gamma   90.00
#
_symmetry.space_group_name_H-M   'P 1'
#
loop_
_entity.id
_entity.type
_entity.pdbx_description
1 polymer ?
#
loop_
_entity_poly.entity_id
_entity_poly.type
_entity_poly.pdbx_seq_one_letter_code
_entity_poly.pdbx_strand_id
1 'polypeptide(L)'
;MIWLDDQTAITFSYFLEQTKLADELPCHRLMDHSNDDAFFEEWTYYADLFIAEIKKIIPEERIILNKGGFTLTYYDENRNIKSYPYQMGIQKAQFLWDRMNNYFLSQAPNVRVIDFSNKGYIGDYYYPFGHSFSHFESDYYKDFLKEMIYIDQTDSFL
;
A
#
# COMPACT_ATOMS: atom_id res chain seq x y z
N MET A 1 -2.73 1.14 13.49
CA MET A 1 -2.86 2.57 13.89
C MET A 1 -3.17 2.61 15.38
N ILE A 2 -2.48 3.47 16.12
CA ILE A 2 -2.71 3.62 17.57
C ILE A 2 -3.40 4.96 17.79
N TRP A 3 -4.57 4.93 18.42
CA TRP A 3 -5.26 6.09 18.93
C TRP A 3 -4.69 6.44 20.30
N LEU A 4 -4.14 7.65 20.41
CA LEU A 4 -3.62 8.19 21.67
C LEU A 4 -4.76 8.73 22.55
N ASP A 5 -5.81 9.24 21.88
CA ASP A 5 -7.08 9.73 22.45
C ASP A 5 -8.20 9.60 21.37
N ASP A 6 -9.36 10.22 21.58
CA ASP A 6 -10.52 10.14 20.68
C ASP A 6 -10.33 10.87 19.33
N GLN A 7 -9.30 11.71 19.19
CA GLN A 7 -9.07 12.58 18.03
C GLN A 7 -7.69 12.39 17.39
N THR A 8 -6.72 11.90 18.15
CA THR A 8 -5.32 11.81 17.75
C THR A 8 -4.91 10.37 17.55
N ALA A 9 -4.43 10.07 16.34
CA ALA A 9 -3.89 8.76 16.00
C ALA A 9 -2.49 8.87 15.39
N ILE A 10 -1.69 7.84 15.59
CA ILE A 10 -0.39 7.66 14.95
C ILE A 10 -0.38 6.37 14.13
N THR A 11 0.27 6.44 12.97
CA THR A 11 0.60 5.24 12.19
C THR A 11 1.88 4.64 12.77
N PHE A 12 1.87 3.32 12.94
CA PHE A 12 3.02 2.61 13.48
C PHE A 12 3.97 2.31 12.33
N SER A 13 5.23 2.74 12.44
CA SER A 13 6.27 2.42 11.45
C SER A 13 7.22 1.37 12.04
N TYR A 14 7.84 0.56 11.18
CA TYR A 14 8.86 -0.42 11.59
C TYR A 14 10.02 0.20 12.40
N PHE A 15 10.25 1.51 12.28
CA PHE A 15 11.23 2.21 13.09
C PHE A 15 10.76 2.39 14.54
N LEU A 16 9.47 2.71 14.75
CA LEU A 16 8.91 2.85 16.10
C LEU A 16 8.90 1.51 16.85
N GLU A 17 8.60 0.41 16.14
CA GLU A 17 8.64 -0.97 16.68
C GLU A 17 10.00 -1.36 17.27
N GLN A 18 11.08 -0.79 16.75
CA GLN A 18 12.44 -1.09 17.21
C GLN A 18 12.89 -0.22 18.40
N THR A 19 12.01 0.65 18.89
CA THR A 19 12.31 1.56 20.00
C THR A 19 11.42 1.29 21.21
N LYS A 20 11.89 1.66 22.41
CA LYS A 20 11.07 1.62 23.64
C LYS A 20 9.90 2.61 23.62
N LEU A 21 9.90 3.57 22.70
CA LEU A 21 8.81 4.53 22.57
C LEU A 21 7.48 3.82 22.29
N ALA A 22 7.51 2.71 21.56
CA ALA A 22 6.35 1.85 21.33
C ALA A 22 5.64 1.45 22.64
N ASP A 23 6.40 1.05 23.65
CA ASP A 23 5.88 0.56 24.93
C ASP A 23 5.41 1.70 25.84
N GLU A 24 5.90 2.92 25.62
CA GLU A 24 5.60 4.11 26.42
C GLU A 24 4.43 4.93 25.87
N LEU A 25 4.01 4.67 24.62
CA LEU A 25 2.92 5.40 23.99
C LEU A 25 1.57 5.01 24.61
N PRO A 26 0.74 6.00 25.01
CA PRO A 26 -0.61 5.71 25.47
C PRO A 26 -1.41 5.07 24.33
N CYS A 27 -2.05 3.94 24.62
CA CYS A 27 -2.92 3.25 23.66
C CYS A 27 -4.35 3.30 24.19
N HIS A 28 -5.14 4.23 23.68
CA HIS A 28 -6.57 4.29 23.96
C HIS A 28 -7.33 3.24 23.15
N ARG A 29 -6.99 3.13 21.86
CA ARG A 29 -7.54 2.13 20.94
C ARG A 29 -6.51 1.71 19.91
N LEU A 30 -6.37 0.40 19.70
CA LEU A 30 -5.56 -0.15 18.62
C LEU A 30 -6.47 -0.52 17.46
N MET A 31 -6.21 0.04 16.29
CA MET A 31 -6.78 -0.45 15.04
C MET A 31 -5.72 -1.25 14.29
N ASP A 32 -5.93 -2.56 14.21
CA ASP A 32 -5.06 -3.53 13.54
C ASP A 32 -5.88 -4.40 12.56
N HIS A 33 -5.30 -5.49 12.09
CA HIS A 33 -5.91 -6.44 11.15
C HIS A 33 -6.52 -7.68 11.83
N SER A 34 -6.79 -7.62 13.14
CA SER A 34 -7.52 -8.68 13.85
C SER A 34 -8.99 -8.75 13.42
N ASN A 35 -9.55 -7.62 12.98
CA ASN A 35 -10.86 -7.50 12.36
C ASN A 35 -10.79 -6.60 11.12
N ASP A 36 -10.61 -7.23 9.95
CA ASP A 36 -10.45 -6.51 8.68
C ASP A 36 -11.71 -5.76 8.23
N ASP A 37 -12.90 -6.17 8.67
CA ASP A 37 -14.14 -5.46 8.33
C ASP A 37 -14.25 -4.15 9.09
N ALA A 38 -13.94 -4.15 10.40
CA ALA A 38 -13.89 -2.92 11.20
C ALA A 38 -12.77 -2.00 10.72
N PHE A 39 -11.59 -2.55 10.41
CA PHE A 39 -10.51 -1.79 9.79
C PHE A 39 -10.95 -1.14 8.48
N PHE A 40 -11.60 -1.92 7.60
CA PHE A 40 -12.04 -1.44 6.31
C PHE A 40 -13.08 -0.32 6.43
N GLU A 41 -14.08 -0.46 7.31
CA GLU A 41 -15.09 0.56 7.56
C GLU A 41 -14.45 1.90 7.98
N GLU A 42 -13.55 1.86 8.95
CA GLU A 42 -12.84 3.06 9.39
C GLU A 42 -11.91 3.62 8.31
N TRP A 43 -11.21 2.75 7.57
CA TRP A 43 -10.39 3.16 6.44
C TRP A 43 -11.24 3.86 5.36
N THR A 44 -12.44 3.35 5.04
CA THR A 44 -13.31 3.97 4.02
C THR A 44 -13.73 5.38 4.40
N TYR A 45 -14.04 5.62 5.68
CA TYR A 45 -14.35 6.96 6.17
C TYR A 45 -13.20 7.95 5.92
N TYR A 46 -11.96 7.58 6.24
CA TYR A 46 -10.80 8.44 5.98
C TYR A 46 -10.42 8.52 4.50
N ALA A 47 -10.64 7.45 3.74
CA ALA A 47 -10.45 7.46 2.29
C ALA A 47 -11.39 8.47 1.62
N ASP A 48 -12.66 8.52 2.02
CA ASP A 48 -13.63 9.49 1.49
C ASP A 48 -13.19 10.93 1.78
N LEU A 49 -12.75 11.22 3.00
CA LEU A 49 -12.22 12.53 3.38
C LEU A 49 -10.98 12.89 2.54
N PHE A 50 -10.03 11.96 2.41
CA PHE A 50 -8.82 12.17 1.61
C PHE A 50 -9.15 12.44 0.14
N ILE A 51 -10.02 11.63 -0.47
CA ILE A 51 -10.44 11.77 -1.87
C ILE A 51 -11.15 13.11 -2.08
N ALA A 52 -12.02 13.52 -1.15
CA ALA A 52 -12.69 14.80 -1.21
C ALA A 52 -11.72 15.98 -1.13
N GLU A 53 -10.70 15.92 -0.26
CA GLU A 53 -9.71 17.00 -0.16
C GLU A 53 -8.75 17.05 -1.35
N ILE A 54 -8.22 15.91 -1.81
CA ILE A 54 -7.25 15.89 -2.92
C ILE A 54 -7.89 16.39 -4.23
N LYS A 55 -9.17 16.06 -4.48
CA LYS A 55 -9.91 16.51 -5.67
C LYS A 55 -10.17 18.02 -5.72
N LYS A 56 -10.03 18.73 -4.59
CA LYS A 56 -10.09 20.21 -4.58
C LYS A 56 -8.80 20.84 -5.12
N ILE A 57 -7.70 20.09 -5.10
CA ILE A 57 -6.36 20.58 -5.42
C ILE A 57 -5.89 20.03 -6.78
N ILE A 58 -6.20 18.76 -7.06
CA ILE A 58 -5.75 18.04 -8.24
C ILE A 58 -6.99 17.54 -8.99
N PRO A 59 -7.14 17.85 -10.29
CA PRO A 59 -8.18 17.25 -11.14
C PRO A 59 -8.12 15.72 -11.07
N GLU A 60 -9.26 15.06 -11.01
CA GLU A 60 -9.35 13.62 -10.75
C GLU A 60 -8.54 12.80 -11.78
N GLU A 61 -8.59 13.20 -13.05
CA GLU A 61 -7.87 12.59 -14.16
C GLU A 61 -6.34 12.76 -14.11
N ARG A 62 -5.83 13.57 -13.18
CA ARG A 62 -4.39 13.74 -12.90
C ARG A 62 -3.95 12.99 -11.64
N ILE A 63 -4.89 12.41 -10.89
CA ILE A 63 -4.58 11.55 -9.75
C ILE A 63 -4.21 10.18 -10.30
N ILE A 64 -3.10 9.61 -9.80
CA ILE A 64 -2.62 8.29 -10.20
C ILE A 64 -2.75 7.36 -8.99
N LEU A 65 -3.56 6.31 -9.14
CA LEU A 65 -3.55 5.16 -8.24
C LEU A 65 -2.49 4.16 -8.72
N ASN A 66 -1.42 4.00 -7.96
CA ASN A 66 -0.53 2.85 -8.10
C ASN A 66 -1.18 1.64 -7.42
N LYS A 67 -1.74 0.73 -8.21
CA LYS A 67 -2.35 -0.51 -7.72
C LYS A 67 -1.23 -1.50 -7.38
N GLY A 68 -0.63 -1.29 -6.21
CA GLY A 68 0.33 -2.21 -5.61
C GLY A 68 -0.33 -3.53 -5.19
N GLY A 69 0.40 -4.36 -4.48
CA GLY A 69 -0.10 -5.62 -3.96
C GLY A 69 1.00 -6.44 -3.32
N PHE A 70 0.74 -7.73 -3.18
CA PHE A 70 1.64 -8.67 -2.53
C PHE A 70 2.06 -9.79 -3.47
N THR A 71 3.19 -10.40 -3.16
CA THR A 71 3.72 -11.57 -3.88
C THR A 71 3.92 -12.74 -2.94
N LEU A 72 3.79 -13.95 -3.50
CA LEU A 72 3.99 -15.21 -2.76
C LEU A 72 5.40 -15.74 -2.89
N THR A 73 6.23 -15.11 -3.71
CA THR A 73 7.60 -15.55 -4.02
C THR A 73 8.61 -14.43 -3.90
N TYR A 74 9.87 -14.80 -3.68
CA TYR A 74 10.98 -13.87 -3.60
C TYR A 74 12.29 -14.52 -4.07
N TYR A 75 13.25 -13.71 -4.50
CA TYR A 75 14.64 -14.13 -4.67
C TYR A 75 15.31 -14.25 -3.31
N ASP A 76 15.92 -15.40 -3.02
CA ASP A 76 16.81 -15.56 -1.86
C ASP A 76 18.19 -14.89 -2.08
N GLU A 77 19.04 -14.96 -1.06
CA GLU A 77 20.42 -14.42 -1.08
C GLU A 77 21.27 -14.92 -2.27
N ASN A 78 20.93 -16.10 -2.82
CA ASN A 78 21.59 -16.76 -3.93
C ASN A 78 20.84 -16.58 -5.26
N ARG A 79 19.83 -15.69 -5.31
CA ARG A 79 18.94 -15.43 -6.47
C ARG A 79 18.11 -16.63 -6.90
N ASN A 80 17.87 -17.60 -6.02
CA ASN A 80 16.87 -18.64 -6.28
C ASN A 80 15.48 -18.16 -5.90
N ILE A 81 14.47 -18.62 -6.62
CA ILE A 81 13.07 -18.32 -6.29
C ILE A 81 12.64 -19.20 -5.12
N LYS A 82 12.14 -18.58 -4.06
CA LYS A 82 11.52 -19.21 -2.89
C LYS A 82 10.10 -18.71 -2.72
N SER A 83 9.29 -19.49 -2.02
CA SER A 83 7.96 -19.05 -1.58
C SER A 83 7.99 -18.56 -0.14
N TYR A 84 7.17 -17.57 0.18
CA TYR A 84 6.96 -17.19 1.57
C TYR A 84 6.27 -18.33 2.34
N PRO A 85 6.68 -18.62 3.59
CA PRO A 85 6.09 -19.70 4.39
C PRO A 85 4.59 -19.52 4.69
N TYR A 86 4.11 -18.29 4.93
CA TYR A 86 2.73 -18.00 5.35
C TYR A 86 1.85 -17.46 4.22
N GLN A 87 1.71 -18.23 3.14
CA GLN A 87 0.99 -17.79 1.93
C GLN A 87 -0.48 -17.42 2.18
N MET A 88 -1.18 -18.17 3.05
CA MET A 88 -2.59 -17.91 3.34
C MET A 88 -2.82 -16.53 3.98
N GLY A 89 -1.90 -16.09 4.84
CA GLY A 89 -1.95 -14.73 5.41
C GLY A 89 -1.71 -13.66 4.36
N ILE A 90 -0.76 -13.89 3.45
CA ILE A 90 -0.47 -12.94 2.35
C ILE A 90 -1.67 -12.82 1.41
N GLN A 91 -2.32 -13.94 1.08
CA GLN A 91 -3.53 -13.94 0.27
C GLN A 91 -4.70 -13.23 0.97
N LYS A 92 -4.86 -13.44 2.28
CA LYS A 92 -5.85 -12.70 3.09
C LYS A 92 -5.58 -11.19 3.05
N ALA A 93 -4.31 -10.79 3.20
CA ALA A 93 -3.93 -9.39 3.09
C ALA A 93 -4.21 -8.83 1.68
N GLN A 94 -3.90 -9.60 0.63
CA GLN A 94 -4.17 -9.20 -0.76
C GLN A 94 -5.66 -8.96 -0.99
N PHE A 95 -6.53 -9.81 -0.43
CA PHE A 95 -7.98 -9.63 -0.52
C PHE A 95 -8.44 -8.30 0.09
N LEU A 96 -7.95 -7.95 1.29
CA LEU A 96 -8.24 -6.64 1.89
C LEU A 96 -7.71 -5.49 1.03
N TRP A 97 -6.48 -5.63 0.50
CA TRP A 97 -5.85 -4.63 -0.37
C TRP A 97 -6.66 -4.38 -1.65
N ASP A 98 -7.13 -5.45 -2.30
CA ASP A 98 -8.00 -5.37 -3.48
C ASP A 98 -9.34 -4.70 -3.15
N ARG A 99 -9.92 -5.01 -1.98
CA ARG A 99 -11.14 -4.34 -1.51
C ARG A 99 -10.92 -2.84 -1.34
N MET A 100 -9.78 -2.41 -0.78
CA MET A 100 -9.41 -1.00 -0.63
C MET A 100 -9.20 -0.31 -1.99
N ASN A 101 -8.48 -0.95 -2.91
CA ASN A 101 -8.27 -0.42 -4.27
C ASN A 101 -9.60 -0.25 -5.01
N ASN A 102 -10.48 -1.26 -4.96
CA ASN A 102 -11.78 -1.21 -5.62
C ASN A 102 -12.69 -0.14 -5.00
N TYR A 103 -12.62 0.06 -3.68
CA TYR A 103 -13.35 1.14 -3.02
C TYR A 103 -12.87 2.51 -3.49
N PHE A 104 -11.56 2.76 -3.50
CA PHE A 104 -10.99 4.02 -3.99
C PHE A 104 -11.45 4.32 -5.42
N LEU A 105 -11.37 3.33 -6.31
CA LEU A 105 -11.82 3.46 -7.70
C LEU A 105 -13.33 3.69 -7.83
N SER A 106 -14.14 3.20 -6.89
CA SER A 106 -15.58 3.48 -6.88
C SER A 106 -15.91 4.94 -6.55
N GLN A 107 -15.07 5.60 -5.74
CA GLN A 107 -15.23 7.00 -5.34
C GLN A 107 -14.57 7.99 -6.31
N ALA A 108 -13.54 7.55 -7.02
CA ALA A 108 -12.78 8.35 -7.98
C ALA A 108 -12.57 7.54 -9.29
N PRO A 109 -13.62 7.34 -10.09
CA PRO A 109 -13.57 6.46 -11.27
C PRO A 109 -12.72 6.99 -12.44
N ASN A 110 -12.37 8.28 -12.45
CA ASN A 110 -11.58 8.89 -13.53
C ASN A 110 -10.09 8.99 -13.20
N VAL A 111 -9.64 8.49 -12.04
CA VAL A 111 -8.21 8.43 -11.73
C VAL A 111 -7.49 7.52 -12.71
N ARG A 112 -6.23 7.86 -12.98
CA ARG A 112 -5.35 6.97 -13.73
C ARG A 112 -4.92 5.82 -12.85
N VAL A 113 -4.75 4.64 -13.44
CA VAL A 113 -4.34 3.45 -12.73
C VAL A 113 -3.07 2.90 -13.35
N ILE A 114 -2.02 2.78 -12.55
CA ILE A 114 -0.86 1.95 -12.89
C ILE A 114 -1.11 0.59 -12.23
N ASP A 115 -1.38 -0.43 -13.04
CA ASP A 115 -1.63 -1.81 -12.58
C ASP A 115 -0.59 -2.77 -13.17
N PHE A 116 0.24 -3.31 -12.30
CA PHE A 116 1.29 -4.28 -12.64
C PHE A 116 1.00 -5.70 -12.14
N SER A 117 -0.22 -5.99 -11.69
CA SER A 117 -0.62 -7.31 -11.20
C SER A 117 -0.30 -8.44 -12.20
N ASN A 118 -0.35 -8.16 -13.51
CA ASN A 118 -0.08 -9.14 -14.57
C ASN A 118 1.42 -9.28 -14.95
N LYS A 119 2.32 -8.48 -14.36
CA LYS A 119 3.76 -8.52 -14.70
C LYS A 119 4.55 -9.59 -13.93
N GLY A 120 3.96 -10.18 -12.89
CA GLY A 120 4.56 -11.32 -12.18
C GLY A 120 5.79 -11.00 -11.36
N TYR A 121 5.93 -9.75 -10.89
CA TYR A 121 7.06 -9.35 -10.04
C TYR A 121 7.12 -10.17 -8.75
N ILE A 122 8.34 -10.44 -8.32
CA ILE A 122 8.61 -11.18 -7.09
C ILE A 122 9.39 -10.31 -6.09
N GLY A 123 9.38 -10.71 -4.82
CA GLY A 123 10.12 -10.02 -3.77
C GLY A 123 11.63 -10.20 -3.92
N ASP A 124 12.42 -9.39 -3.21
CA ASP A 124 13.89 -9.49 -3.21
C ASP A 124 14.43 -9.54 -1.77
N TYR A 125 15.30 -10.52 -1.50
CA TYR A 125 16.02 -10.66 -0.23
C TYR A 125 16.72 -9.36 0.16
N TYR A 126 17.34 -8.69 -0.81
CA TYR A 126 18.16 -7.52 -0.58
C TYR A 126 17.38 -6.20 -0.52
N TYR A 127 16.05 -6.25 -0.31
CA TYR A 127 15.28 -5.03 -0.10
C TYR A 127 15.80 -4.26 1.14
N PRO A 128 16.09 -2.94 1.03
CA PRO A 128 16.83 -2.19 2.05
C PRO A 128 16.24 -2.16 3.45
N PHE A 129 14.93 -2.37 3.59
CA PHE A 129 14.24 -2.31 4.89
C PHE A 129 13.75 -3.68 5.37
N GLY A 130 14.34 -4.77 4.85
CA GLY A 130 14.09 -6.13 5.29
C GLY A 130 13.04 -6.86 4.46
N HIS A 131 13.04 -8.19 4.59
CA HIS A 131 12.19 -9.07 3.80
C HIS A 131 10.70 -8.76 3.96
N SER A 132 10.04 -8.39 2.87
CA SER A 132 8.59 -8.16 2.84
C SER A 132 7.97 -8.66 1.54
N PHE A 133 6.80 -9.28 1.67
CA PHE A 133 5.95 -9.69 0.54
C PHE A 133 5.28 -8.50 -0.18
N SER A 134 5.44 -7.27 0.32
CA SER A 134 4.95 -6.02 -0.28
C SER A 134 6.03 -5.24 -1.03
N HIS A 135 7.28 -5.72 -1.06
CA HIS A 135 8.40 -5.04 -1.68
C HIS A 135 9.01 -5.91 -2.78
N PHE A 136 8.83 -5.45 -4.02
CA PHE A 136 9.26 -6.16 -5.21
C PHE A 136 10.74 -5.93 -5.53
N GLU A 137 11.26 -6.73 -6.46
CA GLU A 137 12.55 -6.53 -7.09
C GLU A 137 12.68 -5.18 -7.82
N SER A 138 13.92 -4.79 -8.13
CA SER A 138 14.23 -3.48 -8.72
C SER A 138 13.50 -3.17 -10.02
N ASP A 139 13.14 -4.19 -10.80
CA ASP A 139 12.49 -4.01 -12.11
C ASP A 139 11.05 -3.49 -11.99
N TYR A 140 10.34 -3.81 -10.90
CA TYR A 140 9.05 -3.19 -10.58
C TYR A 140 9.16 -1.66 -10.53
N TYR A 141 10.15 -1.15 -9.79
CA TYR A 141 10.33 0.30 -9.61
C TYR A 141 10.83 0.99 -10.87
N LYS A 142 11.68 0.32 -11.66
CA LYS A 142 12.11 0.85 -12.97
C LYS A 142 10.93 0.99 -13.91
N ASP A 143 10.06 -0.02 -13.97
CA ASP A 143 8.87 0.05 -14.82
C ASP A 143 7.85 1.05 -14.29
N PHE A 144 7.67 1.15 -12.97
CA PHE A 144 6.82 2.19 -12.38
C PHE A 144 7.30 3.58 -12.79
N LEU A 145 8.60 3.85 -12.70
CA LEU A 145 9.18 5.13 -13.12
C LEU A 145 9.00 5.37 -14.63
N LYS A 146 9.13 4.35 -15.47
CA LYS A 146 8.88 4.47 -16.91
C LYS A 146 7.43 4.86 -17.19
N GLU A 147 6.45 4.26 -16.50
CA GLU A 147 5.04 4.62 -16.65
C GLU A 147 4.79 6.06 -16.18
N MET A 148 5.39 6.48 -15.08
CA MET A 148 5.28 7.87 -14.61
C MET A 148 5.84 8.87 -15.64
N ILE A 149 7.00 8.58 -16.23
CA ILE A 149 7.60 9.40 -17.30
C ILE A 149 6.72 9.41 -18.54
N TYR A 150 6.16 8.26 -18.92
CA TYR A 150 5.26 8.15 -20.06
C TYR A 150 3.99 9.00 -19.87
N ILE A 151 3.37 8.93 -18.70
CA ILE A 151 2.20 9.75 -18.34
C ILE A 151 2.55 11.23 -18.45
N ASP A 152 3.66 11.68 -17.84
CA ASP A 152 4.12 13.08 -17.90
C ASP A 152 4.36 13.58 -19.33
N GLN A 153 4.97 12.75 -20.18
CA GLN A 153 5.31 13.14 -21.56
C GLN A 153 4.13 13.10 -22.54
N THR A 154 3.15 12.23 -22.30
CA THR A 154 1.99 12.06 -23.18
C THR A 154 0.78 12.89 -22.75
N ASP A 155 0.76 13.35 -21.50
CA ASP A 155 -0.23 14.29 -20.98
C ASP A 155 0.12 15.73 -21.33
N SER A 156 0.21 16.01 -22.63
CA SER A 156 0.20 17.39 -23.11
C SER A 156 -1.18 17.98 -22.83
N PHE A 157 -1.31 18.64 -21.69
CA PHE A 157 -2.51 19.41 -21.32
C PHE A 157 -2.62 20.60 -22.28
N LEU A 158 -3.41 20.45 -23.35
CA LEU A 158 -3.94 21.56 -24.14
C LEU A 158 -4.96 22.35 -23.32
#